data_AF-A0A2E0QCF0-F1
#
_entry.id   AF-A0A2E0QCF0-F1
#
_cell.length_a   1.000
_cell.length_b   1.000
_cell.length_c   1.000
_cell.angle_alpha   90.00
_cell.angle_beta   90.00
_cell.angle_gamma   90.00
#
_symmetry.space_group_name_H-M   'P 1'
#
loop_
_entity.id
_entity.type
_entity.pdbx_description
1 polymer ?
#
loop_
_entity_poly.entity_id
_entity_poly.type
_entity_poly.pdbx_seq_one_letter_code
_entity_poly.pdbx_strand_id
1 'polypeptide(L)'
;MKQITVKNENDLPKWYNLDKYKPFRKLNNEGWYYALVQRACHLELLESFAAVKSKKYHTSSLIQKNIKALREDPLFSPEDNEALDFFGGTQMWAMKKRRAEFKKMLFSIKPITLNDIYQKERFVENDTRIKTRHLMDSYYESKEHNLSTEDVSLCEEILRTPLFEVLKTRGNYKPNHATRTFMRSRDMVEIDFSQPDHVLKSQFETYIKSTRKNFPDLRRSFAFKRPKYKAWCDFGIIPYLDLRIWALEHTQKISNRVLADAIFEDPEKDEESVRRSTQRIAKKITSNDYLQFMICLVAEEQT
;
A
#
# COMPACT_ATOMS: atom_id res chain seq x y z
N MET A 1 -7.50 6.69 26.93
CA MET A 1 -6.27 6.27 27.63
C MET A 1 -5.24 7.39 27.46
N LYS A 2 -4.54 7.80 28.53
CA LYS A 2 -3.47 8.82 28.42
C LYS A 2 -2.29 8.20 27.65
N GLN A 3 -1.83 8.89 26.61
CA GLN A 3 -0.67 8.44 25.82
C GLN A 3 0.61 8.62 26.64
N ILE A 4 1.34 7.54 26.88
CA ILE A 4 2.65 7.60 27.55
C ILE A 4 3.67 8.13 26.56
N THR A 5 4.48 9.10 26.99
CA THR A 5 5.57 9.65 26.17
C THR A 5 6.89 9.05 26.64
N VAL A 6 7.60 8.38 25.74
CA VAL A 6 8.96 7.87 25.91
C VAL A 6 9.89 9.09 25.94
N LYS A 7 10.60 9.27 27.06
CA LYS A 7 11.44 10.45 27.31
C LYS A 7 12.94 10.16 27.23
N ASN A 8 13.35 8.91 27.43
CA ASN A 8 14.75 8.50 27.40
C ASN A 8 14.95 7.32 26.46
N GLU A 9 16.18 7.12 25.96
CA GLU A 9 16.52 5.97 25.12
C GLU A 9 16.36 4.62 25.84
N ASN A 10 16.57 4.59 27.16
CA ASN A 10 16.38 3.40 27.98
C ASN A 10 14.93 2.91 28.03
N ASP A 11 13.97 3.76 27.65
CA ASP A 11 12.55 3.42 27.56
C ASP A 11 12.18 2.81 26.19
N LEU A 12 13.13 2.74 25.24
CA LEU A 12 12.95 2.10 23.94
C LEU A 12 12.85 0.58 24.09
N PRO A 13 12.21 -0.12 23.13
CA PRO A 13 12.04 -1.55 23.25
C PRO A 13 13.40 -2.28 23.19
N LYS A 14 13.58 -3.27 24.06
CA LYS A 14 14.81 -4.06 24.20
C LYS A 14 15.32 -4.71 22.90
N TRP A 15 14.45 -4.95 21.92
CA TRP A 15 14.85 -5.54 20.64
C TRP A 15 15.53 -4.54 19.69
N TYR A 16 15.37 -3.23 19.93
CA TYR A 16 15.89 -2.17 19.10
C TYR A 16 17.41 -2.07 19.25
N ASN A 17 18.10 -2.11 18.11
CA ASN A 17 19.54 -1.90 18.01
C ASN A 17 19.83 -1.30 16.64
N LEU A 18 20.48 -0.13 16.60
CA LEU A 18 20.79 0.60 15.38
C LEU A 18 21.72 -0.20 14.44
N ASP A 19 22.59 -1.06 14.98
CA ASP A 19 23.52 -1.87 14.18
C ASP A 19 22.82 -2.85 13.23
N LYS A 20 21.62 -3.33 13.61
CA LYS A 20 20.81 -4.24 12.78
C LYS A 20 20.43 -3.61 11.43
N TYR A 21 20.49 -2.28 11.32
CA TYR A 21 20.10 -1.55 10.11
C TYR A 21 21.26 -1.23 9.17
N LYS A 22 22.52 -1.46 9.58
CA LYS A 22 23.70 -1.23 8.72
C LYS A 22 23.66 -1.98 7.38
N PRO A 23 23.18 -3.24 7.30
CA PRO A 23 23.06 -3.97 6.04
C PRO A 23 22.21 -3.29 4.95
N PHE A 24 21.27 -2.40 5.31
CA PHE A 24 20.42 -1.71 4.34
C PHE A 24 21.18 -0.90 3.30
N ARG A 25 22.40 -0.46 3.63
CA ARG A 25 23.28 0.27 2.70
C ARG A 25 23.65 -0.54 1.45
N LYS A 26 23.51 -1.87 1.50
CA LYS A 26 23.88 -2.80 0.43
C LYS A 26 22.70 -3.32 -0.38
N LEU A 27 21.46 -2.91 -0.06
CA LEU A 27 20.27 -3.39 -0.77
C LEU A 27 20.14 -2.75 -2.15
N ASN A 28 19.66 -3.54 -3.12
CA ASN A 28 19.19 -3.10 -4.43
C ASN A 28 17.72 -2.61 -4.37
N ASN A 29 17.12 -2.27 -5.52
CA ASN A 29 15.74 -1.79 -5.55
C ASN A 29 14.77 -2.83 -4.95
N GLU A 30 15.00 -4.11 -5.22
CA GLU A 30 14.17 -5.22 -4.73
C GLU A 30 14.18 -5.30 -3.19
N GLY A 31 15.36 -5.31 -2.58
CA GLY A 31 15.50 -5.32 -1.12
C GLY A 31 14.85 -4.11 -0.46
N TRP A 32 15.03 -2.91 -1.03
CA TRP A 32 14.39 -1.70 -0.51
C TRP A 32 12.86 -1.72 -0.66
N TYR A 33 12.35 -2.20 -1.80
CA TYR A 33 10.92 -2.33 -2.00
C TYR A 33 10.29 -3.25 -0.94
N TYR A 34 10.87 -4.44 -0.72
CA TYR A 34 10.38 -5.37 0.29
C TYR A 34 10.41 -4.79 1.71
N ALA A 35 11.48 -4.09 2.06
CA ALA A 35 11.57 -3.51 3.39
C ALA A 35 10.55 -2.38 3.61
N LEU A 36 10.30 -1.56 2.60
CA LEU A 36 9.37 -0.43 2.69
C LEU A 36 7.91 -0.87 2.63
N VAL A 37 7.56 -1.81 1.76
CA VAL A 37 6.16 -2.25 1.59
C VAL A 37 5.62 -2.91 2.85
N GLN A 38 6.42 -3.78 3.49
CA GLN A 38 6.05 -4.41 4.76
C GLN A 38 5.75 -3.37 5.85
N ARG A 39 6.64 -2.38 6.02
CA ARG A 39 6.50 -1.31 7.01
C ARG A 39 5.33 -0.40 6.71
N ALA A 40 5.13 -0.04 5.44
CA ALA A 40 3.99 0.77 5.01
C ALA A 40 2.65 0.09 5.36
N CYS A 41 2.53 -1.21 5.11
CA CYS A 41 1.34 -1.97 5.45
C CYS A 41 1.12 -2.07 6.96
N HIS A 42 2.17 -2.32 7.76
CA HIS A 42 2.04 -2.32 9.22
C HIS A 42 1.57 -0.95 9.75
N LEU A 43 2.15 0.15 9.26
CA LEU A 43 1.71 1.50 9.61
C LEU A 43 0.25 1.74 9.24
N GLU A 44 -0.13 1.43 8.00
CA GLU A 44 -1.51 1.61 7.52
C GLU A 44 -2.53 0.83 8.36
N LEU A 45 -2.22 -0.41 8.71
CA LEU A 45 -3.08 -1.25 9.54
C LEU A 45 -3.21 -0.69 10.96
N LEU A 46 -2.09 -0.33 11.60
CA LEU A 46 -2.09 0.24 12.93
C LEU A 46 -2.87 1.55 12.98
N GLU A 47 -2.67 2.44 12.00
CA GLU A 47 -3.42 3.69 11.88
C GLU A 47 -4.92 3.43 11.67
N SER A 48 -5.27 2.47 10.82
CA SER A 48 -6.66 2.09 10.56
C SER A 48 -7.33 1.53 11.82
N PHE A 49 -6.67 0.62 12.54
CA PHE A 49 -7.21 0.04 13.78
C PHE A 49 -7.31 1.06 14.91
N ALA A 50 -6.33 1.97 15.02
CA ALA A 50 -6.39 3.08 15.96
C ALA A 50 -7.60 3.99 15.67
N ALA A 51 -7.86 4.28 14.39
CA ALA A 51 -8.99 5.12 13.97
C ALA A 51 -10.36 4.51 14.33
N VAL A 52 -10.48 3.18 14.31
CA VAL A 52 -11.73 2.46 14.67
C VAL A 52 -11.73 1.90 16.10
N LYS A 53 -10.71 2.23 16.92
CA LYS A 53 -10.52 1.69 18.28
C LYS A 53 -10.59 0.15 18.36
N SER A 54 -10.17 -0.53 17.30
CA SER A 54 -10.25 -1.98 17.21
C SER A 54 -8.98 -2.62 17.73
N LYS A 55 -9.12 -3.70 18.51
CA LYS A 55 -8.00 -4.52 18.98
C LYS A 55 -7.58 -5.62 18.00
N LYS A 56 -8.20 -5.69 16.81
CA LYS A 56 -7.97 -6.77 15.82
C LYS A 56 -6.50 -6.93 15.40
N TYR A 57 -5.72 -5.85 15.43
CA TYR A 57 -4.28 -5.92 15.15
C TYR A 57 -3.53 -6.90 16.08
N HIS A 58 -3.90 -6.88 17.37
CA HIS A 58 -3.26 -7.72 18.40
C HIS A 58 -3.75 -9.17 18.36
N THR A 59 -4.87 -9.45 17.69
CA THR A 59 -5.44 -10.79 17.62
C THR A 59 -5.06 -11.57 16.36
N SER A 60 -4.49 -10.90 15.34
CA SER A 60 -4.04 -11.58 14.13
C SER A 60 -2.67 -12.24 14.35
N SER A 61 -2.64 -13.57 14.38
CA SER A 61 -1.42 -14.36 14.53
C SER A 61 -0.40 -14.08 13.42
N LEU A 62 -0.86 -13.92 12.17
CA LEU A 62 -0.02 -13.58 11.03
C LEU A 62 0.69 -12.24 11.22
N ILE A 63 -0.05 -11.19 11.59
CA ILE A 63 0.51 -9.85 11.81
C ILE A 63 1.55 -9.89 12.94
N GLN A 64 1.22 -10.54 14.07
CA GLN A 64 2.10 -10.63 15.22
C GLN A 64 3.39 -11.40 14.90
N LYS A 65 3.28 -12.51 14.15
CA LYS A 65 4.44 -13.28 13.67
C LYS A 65 5.36 -12.43 12.78
N ASN A 66 4.79 -11.67 11.85
CA ASN A 66 5.56 -10.83 10.92
C ASN A 66 6.27 -9.67 11.62
N ILE A 67 5.58 -8.96 12.53
CA ILE A 67 6.23 -7.89 13.31
C ILE A 67 7.37 -8.46 14.17
N LYS A 68 7.14 -9.60 14.81
CA LYS A 68 8.17 -10.25 15.62
C LYS A 68 9.41 -10.57 14.77
N ALA A 69 9.20 -11.19 13.61
CA ALA A 69 10.28 -11.49 12.67
C ALA A 69 11.02 -10.22 12.22
N LEU A 70 10.29 -9.13 11.91
CA LEU A 70 10.89 -7.85 11.52
C LEU A 70 11.73 -7.20 12.64
N ARG A 71 11.36 -7.41 13.90
CA ARG A 71 12.12 -6.90 15.07
C ARG A 71 13.39 -7.71 15.33
N GLU A 72 13.32 -9.02 15.08
CA GLU A 72 14.46 -9.92 15.19
C GLU A 72 15.47 -9.64 14.07
N ASP A 73 15.00 -9.58 12.83
CA ASP A 73 15.75 -9.26 11.62
C ASP A 73 15.04 -8.17 10.79
N PRO A 74 15.53 -6.91 10.80
CA PRO A 74 14.93 -5.84 10.02
C PRO A 74 14.94 -6.06 8.49
N LEU A 75 15.79 -6.98 7.99
CA LEU A 75 15.83 -7.41 6.59
C LEU A 75 14.90 -8.59 6.29
N PHE A 76 14.15 -9.08 7.29
CA PHE A 76 13.20 -10.15 7.12
C PHE A 76 12.29 -9.89 5.91
N SER A 77 12.14 -10.93 5.11
CA SER A 77 11.18 -10.99 4.01
C SER A 77 10.27 -12.19 4.25
N PRO A 78 8.94 -12.00 4.28
CA PRO A 78 8.04 -13.13 4.38
C PRO A 78 8.16 -14.03 3.15
N GLU A 79 7.97 -15.33 3.38
CA GLU A 79 7.97 -16.37 2.34
C GLU A 79 6.63 -17.09 2.22
N ASP A 80 5.76 -16.98 3.22
CA ASP A 80 4.43 -17.56 3.19
C ASP A 80 3.49 -16.72 2.30
N ASN A 81 2.63 -17.42 1.55
CA ASN A 81 1.76 -16.79 0.56
C ASN A 81 0.79 -15.79 1.21
N GLU A 82 0.29 -16.09 2.40
CA GLU A 82 -0.67 -15.23 3.10
C GLU A 82 -0.04 -13.87 3.44
N ALA A 83 1.18 -13.85 3.98
CA ALA A 83 1.93 -12.63 4.23
C ALA A 83 2.26 -11.88 2.93
N LEU A 84 2.70 -12.60 1.88
CA LEU A 84 3.01 -11.97 0.60
C LEU A 84 1.80 -11.27 -0.02
N ASP A 85 0.65 -11.93 -0.03
CA ASP A 85 -0.62 -11.38 -0.50
C ASP A 85 -1.10 -10.22 0.38
N PHE A 86 -0.85 -10.30 1.67
CA PHE A 86 -1.28 -9.29 2.64
C PHE A 86 -0.45 -8.01 2.58
N PHE A 87 0.89 -8.11 2.51
CA PHE A 87 1.79 -6.94 2.56
C PHE A 87 2.07 -6.32 1.20
N GLY A 88 2.24 -7.12 0.15
CA GLY A 88 2.60 -6.58 -1.16
C GLY A 88 1.70 -7.02 -2.31
N GLY A 89 0.65 -7.77 -1.99
CA GLY A 89 -0.32 -8.28 -2.94
C GLY A 89 0.32 -9.13 -4.04
N THR A 90 -0.37 -9.16 -5.18
CA THR A 90 0.05 -9.92 -6.36
C THR A 90 1.45 -9.55 -6.87
N GLN A 91 1.91 -8.32 -6.62
CA GLN A 91 3.23 -7.85 -7.04
C GLN A 91 4.34 -8.55 -6.26
N MET A 92 4.29 -8.49 -4.93
CA MET A 92 5.30 -9.10 -4.06
C MET A 92 5.29 -10.63 -4.16
N TRP A 93 4.10 -11.21 -4.28
CA TRP A 93 3.94 -12.64 -4.55
C TRP A 93 4.58 -13.04 -5.89
N ALA A 94 4.30 -12.31 -6.98
CA ALA A 94 4.88 -12.59 -8.29
C ALA A 94 6.40 -12.45 -8.30
N MET A 95 6.96 -11.45 -7.61
CA MET A 95 8.42 -11.29 -7.46
C MET A 95 9.06 -12.55 -6.84
N LYS A 96 8.48 -13.06 -5.75
CA LYS A 96 9.03 -14.18 -5.00
C LYS A 96 8.81 -15.52 -5.68
N LYS A 97 7.59 -15.78 -6.14
CA LYS A 97 7.17 -17.11 -6.58
C LYS A 97 7.23 -17.29 -8.09
N ARG A 98 7.24 -16.19 -8.86
CA ARG A 98 7.19 -16.23 -10.33
C ARG A 98 8.13 -15.22 -10.98
N ARG A 99 9.38 -15.17 -10.53
CA ARG A 99 10.37 -14.16 -10.98
C ARG A 99 10.49 -14.05 -12.51
N ALA A 100 10.42 -15.16 -13.24
CA ALA A 100 10.47 -15.16 -14.70
C ALA A 100 9.24 -14.49 -15.35
N GLU A 101 8.04 -14.65 -14.77
CA GLU A 101 6.83 -13.96 -15.21
C GLU A 101 6.84 -12.50 -14.77
N PHE A 102 7.33 -12.22 -13.56
CA PHE A 102 7.48 -10.87 -13.02
C PHE A 102 8.29 -9.97 -13.98
N LYS A 103 9.37 -10.49 -14.57
CA LYS A 103 10.15 -9.77 -15.61
C LYS A 103 9.34 -9.36 -16.82
N LYS A 104 8.29 -10.12 -17.16
CA LYS A 104 7.39 -9.84 -18.29
C LYS A 104 6.25 -8.91 -17.91
N MET A 105 6.04 -8.65 -16.61
CA MET A 105 4.99 -7.76 -16.16
C MET A 105 5.42 -6.31 -16.36
N LEU A 106 4.63 -5.56 -17.14
CA LEU A 106 4.75 -4.11 -17.19
C LEU A 106 3.96 -3.56 -15.99
N PHE A 107 4.62 -3.18 -14.90
CA PHE A 107 3.93 -2.75 -13.66
C PHE A 107 3.06 -1.50 -13.81
N SER A 108 3.34 -0.70 -14.85
CA SER A 108 2.52 0.44 -15.24
C SER A 108 1.32 0.04 -16.10
N ILE A 109 1.36 -1.11 -16.77
CA ILE A 109 0.31 -1.67 -17.65
C ILE A 109 0.30 -3.20 -17.50
N LYS A 110 -0.39 -3.73 -16.48
CA LYS A 110 -0.43 -5.18 -16.24
C LYS A 110 -1.80 -5.77 -16.61
N PRO A 111 -1.86 -7.04 -17.06
CA PRO A 111 -3.11 -7.78 -17.10
C PRO A 111 -3.78 -7.77 -15.72
N ILE A 112 -5.10 -7.58 -15.70
CA ILE A 112 -5.88 -7.66 -14.47
C ILE A 112 -6.01 -9.11 -14.03
N THR A 113 -5.88 -9.37 -12.73
CA THR A 113 -6.15 -10.69 -12.14
C THR A 113 -7.50 -10.71 -11.46
N LEU A 114 -8.08 -11.90 -11.26
CA LEU A 114 -9.32 -12.06 -10.48
C LEU A 114 -9.17 -11.51 -9.05
N ASN A 115 -7.99 -11.64 -8.45
CA ASN A 115 -7.69 -11.03 -7.15
C ASN A 115 -7.72 -9.50 -7.21
N ASP A 116 -7.20 -8.88 -8.28
CA ASP A 116 -7.28 -7.42 -8.45
C ASP A 116 -8.75 -6.94 -8.52
N ILE A 117 -9.63 -7.70 -9.16
CA ILE A 117 -11.08 -7.43 -9.20
C ILE A 117 -11.66 -7.50 -7.80
N TYR A 118 -11.47 -8.61 -7.08
CA TYR A 118 -12.02 -8.77 -5.72
C TYR A 118 -11.47 -7.75 -4.72
N GLN A 119 -10.19 -7.39 -4.81
CA GLN A 119 -9.60 -6.36 -3.96
C GLN A 119 -10.18 -4.96 -4.20
N LYS A 120 -10.76 -4.71 -5.38
CA LYS A 120 -11.41 -3.44 -5.71
C LYS A 120 -12.90 -3.50 -5.37
N GLU A 121 -13.56 -4.57 -5.74
CA GLU A 121 -14.95 -4.85 -5.40
C GLU A 121 -15.20 -4.84 -3.89
N ARG A 122 -14.22 -5.25 -3.06
CA ARG A 122 -14.38 -5.24 -1.60
C ARG A 122 -14.74 -3.87 -1.01
N PHE A 123 -14.45 -2.80 -1.74
CA PHE A 123 -14.74 -1.43 -1.36
C PHE A 123 -16.16 -0.99 -1.69
N VAL A 124 -16.89 -1.71 -2.55
CA VAL A 124 -18.33 -1.52 -2.77
C VAL A 124 -19.09 -1.90 -1.49
N GLU A 125 -20.21 -1.21 -1.24
CA GLU A 125 -21.13 -1.55 -0.15
C GLU A 125 -21.43 -3.06 -0.08
N ASN A 126 -21.43 -3.64 1.12
CA ASN A 126 -21.47 -5.10 1.27
C ASN A 126 -22.78 -5.69 0.74
N ASP A 127 -23.92 -5.06 1.06
CA ASP A 127 -25.23 -5.49 0.58
C ASP A 127 -25.30 -5.40 -0.96
N THR A 128 -24.97 -4.22 -1.49
CA THR A 128 -24.90 -3.97 -2.93
C THR A 128 -24.01 -4.97 -3.67
N ARG A 129 -22.81 -5.24 -3.14
CA ARG A 129 -21.89 -6.22 -3.70
C ARG A 129 -22.48 -7.62 -3.73
N ILE A 130 -23.07 -8.07 -2.63
CA ILE A 130 -23.67 -9.42 -2.53
C ILE A 130 -24.83 -9.55 -3.52
N LYS A 131 -25.72 -8.55 -3.56
CA LYS A 131 -26.84 -8.52 -4.52
C LYS A 131 -26.37 -8.52 -5.97
N THR A 132 -25.35 -7.72 -6.29
CA THR A 132 -24.79 -7.64 -7.65
C THR A 132 -24.19 -8.98 -8.09
N ARG A 133 -23.46 -9.67 -7.20
CA ARG A 133 -22.94 -11.02 -7.48
C ARG A 133 -24.07 -12.02 -7.70
N HIS A 134 -25.07 -12.01 -6.83
CA HIS A 134 -26.22 -12.91 -6.94
C HIS A 134 -26.98 -12.70 -8.26
N LEU A 135 -27.17 -11.44 -8.68
CA LEU A 135 -27.76 -11.13 -9.98
C LEU A 135 -26.89 -11.67 -11.13
N MET A 136 -25.58 -11.46 -11.08
CA MET A 136 -24.67 -11.99 -12.10
C MET A 136 -24.69 -13.52 -12.17
N ASP A 137 -24.64 -14.20 -11.04
CA ASP A 137 -24.70 -15.66 -10.98
C ASP A 137 -26.03 -16.17 -11.57
N SER A 138 -27.14 -15.45 -11.36
CA SER A 138 -28.45 -15.81 -11.93
C SER A 138 -28.48 -15.84 -13.46
N TYR A 139 -27.71 -14.95 -14.12
CA TYR A 139 -27.61 -14.92 -15.58
C TYR A 139 -26.90 -16.15 -16.17
N TYR A 140 -25.99 -16.77 -15.42
CA TYR A 140 -25.18 -17.89 -15.90
C TYR A 140 -25.65 -19.25 -15.37
N GLU A 141 -26.26 -19.30 -14.19
CA GLU A 141 -26.62 -20.55 -13.51
C GLU A 141 -28.08 -20.96 -13.71
N SER A 142 -28.86 -20.24 -14.54
CA SER A 142 -30.31 -20.46 -14.74
C SER A 142 -31.11 -20.48 -13.43
N LYS A 143 -30.65 -19.73 -12.43
CA LYS A 143 -31.31 -19.60 -11.13
C LYS A 143 -32.17 -18.36 -11.10
N GLU A 144 -33.34 -18.44 -10.48
CA GLU A 144 -34.13 -17.24 -10.20
C GLU A 144 -33.42 -16.39 -9.13
N HIS A 145 -33.43 -15.07 -9.32
CA HIS A 145 -32.95 -14.15 -8.29
C HIS A 145 -34.12 -13.74 -7.37
N ASN A 146 -33.89 -13.80 -6.06
CA ASN A 146 -34.86 -13.32 -5.06
C ASN A 146 -34.73 -11.80 -4.78
N LEU A 147 -34.33 -11.02 -5.79
CA LEU A 147 -34.18 -9.56 -5.67
C LEU A 147 -35.48 -8.84 -6.04
N SER A 148 -35.77 -7.73 -5.37
CA SER A 148 -36.87 -6.85 -5.78
C SER A 148 -36.57 -6.18 -7.12
N THR A 149 -37.59 -5.67 -7.81
CA THR A 149 -37.42 -4.91 -9.06
C THR A 149 -36.48 -3.71 -8.89
N GLU A 150 -36.56 -3.03 -7.75
CA GLU A 150 -35.68 -1.91 -7.42
C GLU A 150 -34.23 -2.36 -7.22
N ASP A 151 -34.02 -3.49 -6.52
CA ASP A 151 -32.69 -4.06 -6.31
C ASP A 151 -32.05 -4.52 -7.63
N VAL A 152 -32.84 -5.12 -8.54
CA VAL A 152 -32.38 -5.51 -9.88
C VAL A 152 -31.93 -4.29 -10.66
N SER A 153 -32.79 -3.26 -10.75
CA SER A 153 -32.48 -2.01 -11.46
C SER A 153 -31.20 -1.35 -10.94
N LEU A 154 -31.03 -1.32 -9.62
CA LEU A 154 -29.81 -0.81 -8.98
C LEU A 154 -28.57 -1.64 -9.34
N CYS A 155 -28.64 -2.96 -9.24
CA CYS A 155 -27.50 -3.82 -9.57
C CYS A 155 -27.14 -3.71 -11.05
N GLU A 156 -28.14 -3.60 -11.92
CA GLU A 156 -28.00 -3.38 -13.36
C GLU A 156 -27.31 -2.06 -13.72
N GLU A 157 -27.61 -0.97 -12.99
CA GLU A 157 -26.89 0.30 -13.12
C GLU A 157 -25.42 0.12 -12.74
N ILE A 158 -25.16 -0.58 -11.63
CA ILE A 158 -23.81 -0.80 -11.10
C ILE A 158 -22.97 -1.63 -12.06
N LEU A 159 -23.53 -2.70 -12.65
CA LEU A 159 -22.84 -3.56 -13.59
C LEU A 159 -22.42 -2.85 -14.88
N ARG A 160 -23.16 -1.82 -15.29
CA ARG A 160 -22.89 -1.04 -16.51
C ARG A 160 -22.06 0.21 -16.24
N THR A 161 -21.90 0.60 -14.97
CA THR A 161 -21.12 1.77 -14.57
C THR A 161 -19.65 1.41 -14.39
N PRO A 162 -18.70 2.22 -14.89
CA PRO A 162 -17.28 1.99 -14.63
C PRO A 162 -17.00 1.82 -13.14
N LEU A 163 -16.22 0.80 -12.77
CA LEU A 163 -16.02 0.41 -11.37
C LEU A 163 -15.56 1.58 -10.49
N PHE A 164 -14.73 2.49 -10.99
CA PHE A 164 -14.28 3.64 -10.20
C PHE A 164 -15.40 4.64 -9.87
N GLU A 165 -16.42 4.80 -10.73
CA GLU A 165 -17.59 5.62 -10.43
C GLU A 165 -18.47 4.92 -9.41
N VAL A 166 -18.66 3.60 -9.52
CA VAL A 166 -19.35 2.80 -8.49
C VAL A 166 -18.66 2.96 -7.13
N LEU A 167 -17.33 2.88 -7.10
CA LEU A 167 -16.55 3.06 -5.87
C LEU A 167 -16.66 4.46 -5.28
N LYS A 168 -16.89 5.47 -6.11
CA LYS A 168 -17.09 6.86 -5.68
C LYS A 168 -18.49 7.10 -5.12
N THR A 169 -19.52 6.52 -5.73
CA THR A 169 -20.93 6.74 -5.37
C THR A 169 -21.47 5.75 -4.34
N ARG A 170 -20.99 4.50 -4.37
CA ARG A 170 -21.44 3.35 -3.57
C ARG A 170 -20.31 2.67 -2.80
N GLY A 171 -19.14 3.30 -2.72
CA GLY A 171 -18.06 2.81 -1.87
C GLY A 171 -18.44 2.91 -0.39
N ASN A 172 -18.03 1.92 0.41
CA ASN A 172 -18.13 1.92 1.88
C ASN A 172 -17.24 3.00 2.56
N TYR A 173 -16.98 4.11 1.89
CA TYR A 173 -16.12 5.16 2.35
C TYR A 173 -16.85 6.05 3.35
N LYS A 174 -16.60 5.86 4.64
CA LYS A 174 -17.15 6.75 5.67
C LYS A 174 -16.41 8.10 5.64
N PRO A 175 -17.07 9.24 5.35
CA PRO A 175 -16.45 10.56 5.28
C PRO A 175 -15.86 11.04 6.61
N ASN A 176 -16.29 10.45 7.74
CA ASN A 176 -15.84 10.83 9.08
C ASN A 176 -14.39 10.41 9.39
N HIS A 177 -13.73 9.67 8.50
CA HIS A 177 -12.27 9.58 8.49
C HIS A 177 -11.74 10.62 7.50
N ALA A 178 -11.39 11.79 8.02
CA ALA A 178 -11.06 13.03 7.32
C ALA A 178 -9.91 13.01 6.29
N THR A 179 -9.47 11.85 5.80
CA THR A 179 -8.21 11.78 5.05
C THR A 179 -8.24 10.96 3.79
N ARG A 180 -9.37 10.42 3.34
CA ARG A 180 -9.20 9.35 2.38
C ARG A 180 -9.91 9.45 1.00
N THR A 181 -11.21 9.60 0.79
CA THR A 181 -11.80 9.54 -0.59
C THR A 181 -11.34 8.27 -1.37
N PHE A 182 -12.12 7.74 -2.31
CA PHE A 182 -11.51 6.75 -3.21
C PHE A 182 -10.50 7.49 -4.10
N MET A 183 -9.21 7.44 -3.77
CA MET A 183 -8.17 7.95 -4.67
C MET A 183 -8.06 6.98 -5.85
N ARG A 184 -8.70 7.36 -6.96
CA ARG A 184 -8.45 6.72 -8.25
C ARG A 184 -6.95 6.85 -8.48
N SER A 185 -6.22 5.75 -8.46
CA SER A 185 -4.77 5.71 -8.72
C SER A 185 -4.47 4.78 -9.89
N ARG A 186 -5.49 4.02 -10.30
CA ARG A 186 -5.49 3.04 -11.39
C ARG A 186 -6.89 2.96 -11.95
N ASP A 187 -6.99 2.53 -13.18
CA ASP A 187 -8.25 2.10 -13.78
C ASP A 187 -8.14 0.68 -14.33
N MET A 188 -9.30 0.07 -14.55
CA MET A 188 -9.43 -1.20 -15.26
C MET A 188 -9.90 -0.88 -16.67
N VAL A 189 -9.08 -1.20 -17.66
CA VAL A 189 -9.40 -0.96 -19.07
C VAL A 189 -9.36 -2.28 -19.82
N GLU A 190 -10.32 -2.47 -20.71
CA GLU A 190 -10.31 -3.52 -21.71
C GLU A 190 -9.55 -3.03 -22.94
N ILE A 191 -8.76 -3.91 -23.55
CA ILE A 191 -7.92 -3.58 -24.71
C ILE A 191 -8.28 -4.56 -25.83
N ASP A 192 -8.82 -4.04 -26.94
CA ASP A 192 -9.12 -4.81 -28.15
C ASP A 192 -7.87 -4.95 -29.03
N PHE A 193 -7.18 -6.08 -28.89
CA PHE A 193 -5.97 -6.38 -29.66
C PHE A 193 -6.21 -6.65 -31.16
N SER A 194 -7.46 -6.62 -31.66
CA SER A 194 -7.73 -6.67 -33.09
C SER A 194 -7.45 -5.32 -33.80
N GLN A 195 -7.33 -4.24 -33.02
CA GLN A 195 -7.07 -2.91 -33.57
C GLN A 195 -5.57 -2.69 -33.86
N PRO A 196 -5.21 -1.89 -34.89
CA PRO A 196 -3.82 -1.53 -35.16
C PRO A 196 -3.15 -0.78 -33.99
N ASP A 197 -1.85 -1.02 -33.78
CA ASP A 197 -1.04 -0.38 -32.72
C ASP A 197 -1.17 1.15 -32.64
N HIS A 198 -1.23 1.83 -33.79
CA HIS A 198 -1.34 3.29 -33.83
C HIS A 198 -2.71 3.78 -33.33
N VAL A 199 -3.78 3.01 -33.55
CA VAL A 199 -5.12 3.27 -33.01
C VAL A 199 -5.09 3.07 -31.49
N LEU A 200 -4.55 1.94 -31.02
CA LEU A 200 -4.42 1.64 -29.59
C LEU A 200 -3.65 2.72 -28.84
N LYS A 201 -2.48 3.15 -29.36
CA LYS A 201 -1.68 4.22 -28.75
C LYS A 201 -2.43 5.55 -28.71
N SER A 202 -3.05 5.96 -29.82
CA SER A 202 -3.81 7.21 -29.92
C SER A 202 -5.01 7.25 -28.97
N GLN A 203 -5.79 6.17 -28.90
CA GLN A 203 -6.94 6.06 -28.01
C GLN A 203 -6.51 6.02 -26.54
N PHE A 204 -5.44 5.29 -26.21
CA PHE A 204 -4.91 5.25 -24.84
C PHE A 204 -4.37 6.61 -24.39
N GLU A 205 -3.66 7.34 -25.25
CA GLU A 205 -3.23 8.70 -24.97
C GLU A 205 -4.41 9.65 -24.73
N THR A 206 -5.43 9.56 -25.57
CA THR A 206 -6.67 10.36 -25.44
C THR A 206 -7.37 10.06 -24.13
N TYR A 207 -7.50 8.78 -23.79
CA TYR A 207 -8.07 8.31 -22.52
C TYR A 207 -7.27 8.82 -21.31
N ILE A 208 -5.94 8.78 -21.34
CA ILE A 208 -5.11 9.33 -20.25
C ILE A 208 -5.31 10.84 -20.12
N LYS A 209 -5.34 11.58 -21.24
CA LYS A 209 -5.53 13.03 -21.26
C LYS A 209 -6.90 13.41 -20.69
N SER A 210 -7.97 12.77 -21.15
CA SER A 210 -9.34 13.04 -20.69
C SER A 210 -9.50 12.67 -19.21
N THR A 211 -8.98 11.52 -18.80
CA THR A 211 -9.04 11.06 -17.41
C THR A 211 -8.30 12.01 -16.47
N ARG A 212 -7.09 12.45 -16.81
CA ARG A 212 -6.37 13.44 -15.98
C ARG A 212 -7.03 14.82 -15.97
N LYS A 213 -7.72 15.20 -17.04
CA LYS A 213 -8.49 16.45 -17.11
C LYS A 213 -9.70 16.39 -16.17
N ASN A 214 -10.43 15.27 -16.17
CA ASN A 214 -11.64 15.10 -15.39
C ASN A 214 -11.37 14.80 -13.91
N PHE A 215 -10.16 14.32 -13.60
CA PHE A 215 -9.74 13.97 -12.24
C PHE A 215 -8.38 14.63 -11.93
N PRO A 216 -8.36 15.94 -11.61
CA PRO A 216 -7.11 16.70 -11.35
C PRO A 216 -6.32 16.18 -10.15
N ASP A 217 -6.95 15.40 -9.27
CA ASP A 217 -6.34 14.68 -8.16
C ASP A 217 -5.45 13.51 -8.62
N LEU A 218 -5.63 13.02 -9.86
CA LEU A 218 -4.68 12.16 -10.57
C LEU A 218 -3.42 12.94 -10.95
N ARG A 219 -2.69 13.39 -9.93
CA ARG A 219 -1.39 14.01 -10.12
C ARG A 219 -0.53 13.01 -10.85
N ARG A 220 0.15 13.46 -11.92
CA ARG A 220 1.31 12.71 -12.40
C ARG A 220 2.18 12.50 -11.20
N SER A 221 2.51 11.24 -10.92
CA SER A 221 3.63 10.91 -10.05
C SER A 221 4.77 11.79 -10.52
N PHE A 222 5.08 12.84 -9.74
CA PHE A 222 6.15 13.77 -10.07
C PHE A 222 7.37 12.93 -10.31
N ALA A 223 7.96 13.00 -11.52
CA ALA A 223 9.10 12.20 -11.98
C ALA A 223 9.93 11.77 -10.78
N PHE A 224 9.61 10.57 -10.26
CA PHE A 224 10.16 10.23 -8.97
C PHE A 224 11.65 10.11 -9.21
N LYS A 225 12.41 10.95 -8.52
CA LYS A 225 13.86 10.89 -8.63
C LYS A 225 14.27 9.50 -8.17
N ARG A 226 15.26 8.92 -8.87
CA ARG A 226 15.84 7.64 -8.46
C ARG A 226 16.12 7.66 -6.95
N PRO A 227 15.80 6.58 -6.24
CA PRO A 227 15.99 6.48 -4.81
C PRO A 227 17.41 6.86 -4.38
N LYS A 228 17.51 7.63 -3.29
CA LYS A 228 18.80 7.99 -2.69
C LYS A 228 19.04 7.09 -1.48
N TYR A 229 19.30 5.80 -1.71
CA TYR A 229 19.39 4.80 -0.64
C TYR A 229 20.39 5.16 0.45
N LYS A 230 21.58 5.66 0.07
CA LYS A 230 22.58 6.15 1.04
C LYS A 230 21.98 7.23 1.95
N ALA A 231 21.29 8.20 1.38
CA ALA A 231 20.63 9.25 2.15
C ALA A 231 19.54 8.69 3.07
N TRP A 232 18.77 7.67 2.65
CA TRP A 232 17.77 7.04 3.52
C TRP A 232 18.38 6.33 4.72
N CYS A 233 19.53 5.67 4.53
CA CYS A 233 20.30 5.13 5.64
C CYS A 233 20.81 6.25 6.54
N ASP A 234 21.40 7.31 5.97
CA ASP A 234 21.95 8.43 6.74
C ASP A 234 20.85 9.20 7.51
N PHE A 235 19.61 9.20 7.01
CA PHE A 235 18.45 9.78 7.70
C PHE A 235 17.74 8.81 8.66
N GLY A 236 18.26 7.60 8.85
CA GLY A 236 17.70 6.63 9.79
C GLY A 236 16.26 6.23 9.46
N ILE A 237 15.89 6.18 8.16
CA ILE A 237 14.48 6.05 7.76
C ILE A 237 13.87 4.73 8.22
N ILE A 238 14.58 3.62 8.04
CA ILE A 238 14.11 2.29 8.46
C ILE A 238 13.99 2.17 9.98
N PRO A 239 15.03 2.47 10.80
CA PRO A 239 14.88 2.42 12.26
C PRO A 239 13.78 3.37 12.76
N TYR A 240 13.61 4.55 12.14
CA TYR A 240 12.50 5.45 12.44
C TYR A 240 11.14 4.77 12.19
N LEU A 241 10.95 4.11 11.04
CA LEU A 241 9.70 3.42 10.72
C LEU A 241 9.38 2.30 11.73
N ASP A 242 10.37 1.52 12.14
CA ASP A 242 10.18 0.42 13.08
C ASP A 242 9.85 0.91 14.50
N LEU A 243 10.50 1.99 14.96
CA LEU A 243 10.16 2.67 16.20
C LEU A 243 8.75 3.30 16.14
N ARG A 244 8.34 3.82 14.99
CA ARG A 244 6.99 4.34 14.77
C ARG A 244 5.93 3.25 14.82
N ILE A 245 6.17 2.11 14.18
CA ILE A 245 5.29 0.93 14.25
C ILE A 245 5.13 0.50 15.71
N TRP A 246 6.24 0.39 16.45
CA TRP A 246 6.19 0.02 17.87
C TRP A 246 5.43 1.05 18.72
N ALA A 247 5.67 2.35 18.52
CA ALA A 247 4.98 3.40 19.26
C ALA A 247 3.46 3.38 19.00
N LEU A 248 3.04 3.16 17.75
CA LEU A 248 1.62 3.02 17.40
C LEU A 248 1.00 1.77 18.03
N GLU A 249 1.68 0.63 17.97
CA GLU A 249 1.21 -0.63 18.57
C GLU A 249 0.97 -0.48 20.08
N HIS A 250 1.82 0.25 20.78
CA HIS A 250 1.73 0.41 22.24
C HIS A 250 0.94 1.66 22.65
N THR A 251 0.35 2.39 21.70
CA THR A 251 -0.32 3.68 21.95
C THR A 251 0.59 4.65 22.73
N GLN A 252 1.86 4.73 22.33
CA GLN A 252 2.88 5.58 22.92
C GLN A 252 3.30 6.69 21.95
N LYS A 253 4.00 7.68 22.48
CA LYS A 253 4.66 8.74 21.70
C LYS A 253 6.15 8.72 22.00
N ILE A 254 6.98 8.73 20.97
CA ILE A 254 8.43 8.94 21.13
C ILE A 254 8.71 10.41 20.81
N SER A 255 9.43 11.10 21.69
CA SER A 255 9.86 12.48 21.39
C SER A 255 10.82 12.49 20.21
N ASN A 256 10.87 13.58 19.45
CA ASN A 256 11.83 13.65 18.34
C ASN A 256 13.27 13.66 18.86
N ARG A 257 13.52 14.17 20.07
CA ARG A 257 14.83 14.10 20.71
C ARG A 257 15.28 12.65 20.91
N VAL A 258 14.43 11.82 21.53
CA VAL A 258 14.72 10.38 21.70
C VAL A 258 14.85 9.68 20.35
N LEU A 259 14.04 10.04 19.35
CA LEU A 259 14.20 9.50 18.01
C LEU A 259 15.54 9.89 17.38
N ALA A 260 15.98 11.14 17.54
CA ALA A 260 17.23 11.62 16.98
C ALA A 260 18.41 10.85 17.58
N ASP A 261 18.46 10.78 18.91
CA ASP A 261 19.49 10.06 19.64
C ASP A 261 19.50 8.56 19.25
N ALA A 262 18.31 7.97 19.05
CA ALA A 262 18.17 6.56 18.69
C ALA A 262 18.55 6.19 17.24
N ILE A 263 18.30 7.06 16.26
CA ILE A 263 18.40 6.70 14.83
C ILE A 263 19.63 7.28 14.12
N PHE A 264 20.33 8.24 14.72
CA PHE A 264 21.50 8.88 14.13
C PHE A 264 22.78 8.47 14.86
N GLU A 265 23.77 8.01 14.10
CA GLU A 265 25.15 7.86 14.60
C GLU A 265 25.90 9.20 14.64
N ASP A 266 25.41 10.18 13.88
CA ASP A 266 26.03 11.49 13.69
C ASP A 266 25.49 12.48 14.73
N PRO A 267 26.34 13.00 15.64
CA PRO A 267 25.92 13.89 16.72
C PRO A 267 25.44 15.27 16.24
N GLU A 268 25.73 15.65 14.98
CA GLU A 268 25.21 16.90 14.40
C GLU A 268 23.72 16.81 14.05
N LYS A 269 23.16 15.59 13.95
CA LYS A 269 21.75 15.39 13.66
C LYS A 269 20.92 15.36 14.92
N ASP A 270 19.88 16.17 14.92
CA ASP A 270 19.07 16.48 16.08
C ASP A 270 17.57 16.23 15.87
N GLU A 271 16.76 16.66 16.84
CA GLU A 271 15.30 16.61 16.75
C GLU A 271 14.77 17.31 15.48
N GLU A 272 15.39 18.42 15.08
CA GLU A 272 14.95 19.16 13.91
C GLU A 272 15.22 18.39 12.61
N SER A 273 16.32 17.64 12.57
CA SER A 273 16.65 16.71 11.49
C SER A 273 15.59 15.61 11.35
N VAL A 274 15.10 15.06 12.48
CA VAL A 274 13.97 14.11 12.49
C VAL A 274 12.74 14.77 11.87
N ARG A 275 12.34 15.94 12.40
CA ARG A 275 11.10 16.63 12.03
C ARG A 275 11.07 17.09 10.57
N ARG A 276 12.13 17.75 10.09
CA ARG A 276 12.18 18.34 8.73
C ARG A 276 12.45 17.31 7.64
N SER A 277 13.29 16.31 7.94
CA SER A 277 13.83 15.40 6.94
C SER A 277 13.31 13.98 7.11
N THR A 278 13.65 13.29 8.22
CA THR A 278 13.33 11.87 8.41
C THR A 278 11.84 11.58 8.29
N GLN A 279 10.99 12.29 9.03
CA GLN A 279 9.53 12.09 9.01
C GLN A 279 8.94 12.36 7.62
N ARG A 280 9.41 13.43 6.96
CA ARG A 280 8.93 13.83 5.63
C ARG A 280 9.32 12.81 4.56
N ILE A 281 10.56 12.32 4.61
CA ILE A 281 11.05 11.28 3.69
C ILE A 281 10.31 9.98 3.95
N ALA A 282 10.23 9.53 5.20
CA ALA A 282 9.53 8.30 5.59
C ALA A 282 8.09 8.30 5.07
N LYS A 283 7.31 9.35 5.37
CA LYS A 283 5.94 9.53 4.87
C LYS A 283 5.84 9.49 3.34
N LYS A 284 6.82 10.06 2.64
CA LYS A 284 6.86 10.05 1.18
C LYS A 284 7.12 8.65 0.65
N ILE A 285 8.13 7.95 1.15
CA ILE A 285 8.58 6.69 0.56
C ILE A 285 7.73 5.48 0.94
N THR A 286 6.95 5.58 2.03
CA THR A 286 5.91 4.59 2.38
C THR A 286 4.55 4.91 1.75
N SER A 287 4.43 5.98 0.97
CA SER A 287 3.19 6.25 0.22
C SER A 287 3.00 5.20 -0.89
N ASN A 288 1.73 4.85 -1.16
CA ASN A 288 1.41 3.89 -2.21
C ASN A 288 2.01 4.30 -3.57
N ASP A 289 1.91 5.57 -3.95
CA ASP A 289 2.49 6.07 -5.21
C ASP A 289 4.01 5.83 -5.30
N TYR A 290 4.74 6.04 -4.20
CA TYR A 290 6.18 5.83 -4.19
C TYR A 290 6.54 4.34 -4.21
N LEU A 291 5.79 3.49 -3.50
CA LEU A 291 5.97 2.04 -3.55
C LEU A 291 5.67 1.49 -4.96
N GLN A 292 4.69 2.07 -5.66
CA GLN A 292 4.39 1.74 -7.05
C GLN A 292 5.48 2.19 -8.02
N PHE A 293 6.15 3.29 -7.73
CA PHE A 293 7.34 3.66 -8.47
C PHE A 293 8.51 2.71 -8.20
N MET A 294 8.73 2.34 -6.93
CA MET A 294 9.78 1.40 -6.55
C MET A 294 9.62 0.05 -7.26
N ILE A 295 8.40 -0.52 -7.34
CA ILE A 295 8.20 -1.78 -8.05
C ILE A 295 8.50 -1.69 -9.55
N CYS A 296 8.22 -0.54 -10.19
CA CYS A 296 8.64 -0.31 -11.58
C CYS A 296 10.17 -0.33 -11.71
N LEU A 297 10.90 0.30 -10.79
CA LEU A 297 12.36 0.26 -10.79
C LEU A 297 12.91 -1.16 -10.56
N VAL A 298 12.23 -1.98 -9.77
CA VAL A 298 12.62 -3.39 -9.58
C VAL A 298 12.46 -4.16 -10.88
N ALA A 299 11.40 -3.90 -11.65
CA ALA A 299 11.19 -4.53 -12.94
C ALA A 299 12.25 -4.13 -13.97
N GLU A 300 12.59 -2.84 -14.03
CA GLU A 300 13.65 -2.30 -14.89
C GLU A 300 15.02 -2.90 -14.59
N GLU A 301 15.35 -3.21 -13.33
CA GLU A 301 16.62 -3.88 -12.98
C GLU A 301 16.71 -5.33 -13.47
N GLN A 302 15.58 -5.96 -13.80
CA GLN A 302 15.53 -7.36 -14.17
C GLN A 302 15.44 -7.61 -15.68
N THR A 303 15.17 -6.56 -16.48
CA THR A 303 15.22 -6.56 -17.95
C THR A 303 16.64 -6.31 -18.45
#